data_AF-A0A9P7DLX9-F1
#
_entry.id   AF-A0A9P7DLX9-F1
#
_cell.length_a   1.000
_cell.length_b   1.000
_cell.length_c   1.000
_cell.angle_alpha   90.00
_cell.angle_beta   90.00
_cell.angle_gamma   90.00
#
_symmetry.space_group_name_H-M   'P 1'
#
loop_
_entity.id
_entity.type
_entity.pdbx_description
1 polymer ?
#
loop_
_entity_poly.entity_id
_entity_poly.type
_entity_poly.pdbx_seq_one_letter_code
_entity_poly.pdbx_strand_id
1 'polypeptide(L)'
;MAILVSYDPTWWPSIHAYRFSSYFGVAAFVGVMYDWALTFGQEVELIWRQRWSLMTVLYLSVRYLGILSAALSMVVGVPTISLTDTVSWMMFTVWYLTSLVAFAMLWVIIITRLHAMYQRDRKILIFLVLTFLAINTFDGVTVLVSTMHSSGEELILSGTYQCSIGYKRDTLVLYFAAWILYNVWEVLTLCLAVWIAVKHFRELRQHSTAGIIGDCFTVLIKTHVLYFASFVAVSCFEFVVQFSPTVCQSFTYLYM
;
A
#
# COMPACT_ATOMS: atom_id res chain seq x y z
N MET A 1 27.34 5.37 12.54
CA MET A 1 27.75 5.13 11.15
C MET A 1 28.74 3.98 11.19
N ALA A 2 28.27 2.79 10.83
CA ALA A 2 29.07 1.58 10.80
C ALA A 2 28.83 0.94 9.43
N ILE A 3 29.91 0.73 8.68
CA ILE A 3 29.87 -0.05 7.43
C ILE A 3 30.29 -1.46 7.83
N LEU A 4 29.38 -2.42 7.72
CA LEU A 4 29.68 -3.81 7.99
C LEU A 4 29.92 -4.55 6.68
N VAL A 5 31.17 -4.96 6.46
CA VAL A 5 31.55 -5.79 5.30
C VAL A 5 31.67 -7.24 5.76
N SER A 6 30.86 -8.13 5.20
CA SER A 6 30.94 -9.57 5.49
C SER A 6 30.97 -10.41 4.22
N TYR A 7 31.83 -11.42 4.24
CA TYR A 7 31.98 -12.44 3.19
C TYR A 7 31.56 -13.83 3.66
N ASP A 8 30.93 -13.92 4.82
CA ASP A 8 30.52 -15.19 5.42
C ASP A 8 29.38 -15.83 4.58
N PRO A 9 29.51 -17.10 4.16
CA PRO A 9 28.48 -17.81 3.39
C PRO A 9 27.14 -17.98 4.14
N THR A 10 27.11 -17.80 5.46
CA THR A 10 25.87 -17.77 6.25
C THR A 10 24.88 -16.71 5.80
N TRP A 11 25.34 -15.65 5.11
CA TRP A 11 24.49 -14.58 4.58
C TRP A 11 23.85 -14.90 3.22
N TRP A 12 24.22 -15.99 2.55
CA TRP A 12 23.70 -16.33 1.22
C TRP A 12 22.17 -16.39 1.13
N PRO A 13 21.43 -16.99 2.09
CA PRO A 13 19.97 -16.99 2.06
C PRO A 13 19.36 -15.58 2.00
N SER A 14 19.88 -14.67 2.83
CA SER A 14 19.43 -13.26 2.86
C SER A 14 19.75 -12.53 1.56
N ILE A 15 20.91 -12.78 0.96
CA ILE A 15 21.29 -12.21 -0.34
C ILE A 15 20.36 -12.74 -1.46
N HIS A 16 20.07 -14.04 -1.45
CA HIS A 16 19.16 -14.66 -2.43
C HIS A 16 17.73 -14.13 -2.29
N ALA A 17 17.20 -14.05 -1.07
CA ALA A 17 15.88 -13.49 -0.79
C ALA A 17 15.79 -12.03 -1.23
N TYR A 18 16.82 -11.22 -0.94
CA TYR A 18 16.88 -9.83 -1.38
C TYR A 18 16.84 -9.73 -2.91
N ARG A 19 17.70 -10.48 -3.62
CA ARG A 19 17.73 -10.50 -5.10
C ARG A 19 16.39 -10.93 -5.70
N PHE A 20 15.74 -11.95 -5.11
CA PHE A 20 14.43 -12.40 -5.55
C PHE A 20 13.39 -11.27 -5.43
N SER A 21 13.34 -10.60 -4.29
CA SER A 21 12.47 -9.44 -4.06
C SER A 21 12.78 -8.29 -5.04
N SER A 22 14.06 -8.04 -5.36
CA SER A 22 14.48 -7.06 -6.36
C SER A 22 13.91 -7.39 -7.75
N TYR A 23 14.07 -8.64 -8.22
CA TYR A 23 13.54 -9.06 -9.52
C TYR A 23 12.02 -8.99 -9.57
N PHE A 24 11.36 -9.41 -8.49
CA PHE A 24 9.91 -9.29 -8.37
C PHE A 24 9.46 -7.83 -8.40
N GLY A 25 10.16 -6.93 -7.71
CA GLY A 25 9.88 -5.49 -7.72
C GLY A 25 10.01 -4.88 -9.12
N VAL A 26 11.05 -5.26 -9.88
CA VAL A 26 11.21 -4.84 -11.28
C VAL A 26 10.07 -5.37 -12.15
N ALA A 27 9.71 -6.64 -12.02
CA ALA A 27 8.59 -7.23 -12.77
C ALA A 27 7.25 -6.54 -12.44
N ALA A 28 7.00 -6.24 -11.15
CA ALA A 28 5.82 -5.51 -10.71
C ALA A 28 5.77 -4.10 -11.30
N PHE A 29 6.90 -3.37 -11.29
CA PHE A 29 7.00 -2.05 -11.92
C PHE A 29 6.69 -2.09 -13.42
N VAL A 30 7.26 -3.06 -14.14
CA VAL A 30 6.96 -3.25 -15.57
C VAL A 30 5.48 -3.53 -15.78
N GLY A 31 4.86 -4.36 -14.93
CA GLY A 31 3.42 -4.62 -14.96
C GLY A 31 2.58 -3.36 -14.77
N VAL A 32 2.93 -2.51 -13.80
CA VAL A 32 2.24 -1.22 -13.55
C VAL A 32 2.38 -0.28 -14.76
N MET A 33 3.58 -0.18 -15.33
CA MET A 33 3.81 0.65 -16.52
C MET A 33 3.07 0.13 -17.75
N TYR A 34 2.99 -1.19 -17.90
CA TYR A 34 2.26 -1.84 -18.99
C TYR A 34 0.75 -1.60 -18.90
N ASP A 35 0.16 -1.79 -17.72
CA ASP A 35 -1.26 -1.48 -17.48
C ASP A 35 -1.58 -0.01 -17.72
N TRP A 36 -0.70 0.89 -17.24
CA TRP A 36 -0.83 2.31 -17.50
C TRP A 36 -0.81 2.62 -19.00
N ALA A 37 0.15 2.07 -19.75
CA ALA A 37 0.25 2.31 -21.19
C ALA A 37 -1.00 1.85 -21.96
N LEU A 38 -1.58 0.70 -21.59
CA LEU A 38 -2.79 0.18 -22.22
C LEU A 38 -4.03 1.05 -21.96
N THR A 39 -4.13 1.61 -20.77
CA THR A 39 -5.31 2.37 -20.33
C THR A 39 -5.17 3.88 -20.53
N PHE A 40 -3.98 4.37 -20.86
CA PHE A 40 -3.70 5.79 -21.11
C PHE A 40 -4.57 6.38 -22.21
N GLY A 41 -4.80 5.66 -23.31
CA GLY A 41 -5.66 6.12 -24.40
C GLY A 41 -7.09 6.40 -23.94
N GLN A 42 -7.66 5.48 -23.15
CA GLN A 42 -8.99 5.65 -22.56
C GLN A 42 -9.01 6.75 -21.50
N GLU A 43 -7.94 6.90 -20.71
CA GLU A 43 -7.80 7.95 -19.71
C GLU A 43 -7.84 9.34 -20.36
N VAL A 44 -7.12 9.54 -21.46
CA VAL A 44 -7.14 10.82 -22.19
C VAL A 44 -8.56 11.16 -22.67
N GLU A 45 -9.26 10.18 -23.24
CA GLU A 45 -10.60 10.41 -23.79
C GLU A 45 -11.66 10.62 -22.69
N LEU A 46 -11.66 9.78 -21.66
CA LEU A 46 -12.70 9.77 -20.62
C LEU A 46 -12.44 10.75 -19.49
N ILE A 47 -11.18 11.06 -19.20
CA ILE A 47 -10.80 11.85 -18.04
C ILE A 47 -10.29 13.22 -18.46
N TRP A 48 -9.28 13.28 -19.33
CA TRP A 48 -8.63 14.55 -19.67
C TRP A 48 -9.51 15.48 -20.50
N ARG A 49 -10.36 14.93 -21.39
CA ARG A 49 -11.30 15.72 -22.21
C ARG A 49 -12.58 16.13 -21.48
N GLN A 50 -12.83 15.59 -20.28
CA GLN A 50 -14.02 15.90 -19.49
C GLN A 50 -13.78 17.03 -18.49
N ARG A 51 -14.86 17.51 -17.84
CA ARG A 51 -14.77 18.51 -16.77
C ARG A 51 -14.16 17.87 -15.52
N TRP A 52 -13.16 18.53 -14.96
CA TRP A 52 -12.43 18.02 -13.81
C TRP A 52 -13.31 18.11 -12.55
N SER A 53 -13.61 16.96 -11.96
CA SER A 53 -14.25 16.87 -10.65
C SER A 53 -13.21 16.62 -9.56
N LEU A 54 -13.56 16.85 -8.29
CA LEU A 54 -12.68 16.51 -7.16
C LEU A 54 -12.30 15.02 -7.19
N MET A 55 -13.26 14.14 -7.50
CA MET A 55 -13.02 12.70 -7.62
C MET A 55 -12.04 12.36 -8.75
N THR A 56 -12.10 13.11 -9.86
CA THR A 56 -11.18 12.98 -10.98
C THR A 56 -9.74 13.30 -10.56
N VAL A 57 -9.57 14.40 -9.83
CA VAL A 57 -8.26 14.81 -9.32
C VAL A 57 -7.71 13.77 -8.35
N LEU A 58 -8.53 13.30 -7.39
CA LEU A 58 -8.11 12.25 -6.45
C LEU A 58 -7.68 10.96 -7.17
N TYR A 59 -8.45 10.54 -8.18
CA TYR A 59 -8.12 9.36 -8.97
C TYR A 59 -6.75 9.51 -9.68
N LEU A 60 -6.55 10.62 -10.39
CA LEU A 60 -5.29 10.87 -11.10
C LEU A 60 -4.11 10.97 -10.12
N SER A 61 -4.29 11.67 -9.01
CA SER A 61 -3.24 11.80 -7.99
C SER A 61 -2.83 10.45 -7.40
N VAL A 62 -3.78 9.60 -7.01
CA VAL A 62 -3.49 8.25 -6.50
C VAL A 62 -2.75 7.43 -7.57
N ARG A 63 -3.19 7.52 -8.83
CA ARG A 63 -2.61 6.77 -9.93
C ARG A 63 -1.15 7.13 -10.17
N TYR A 64 -0.85 8.42 -10.33
CA TYR A 64 0.52 8.86 -10.61
C TYR A 64 1.43 8.76 -9.39
N LEU A 65 0.91 8.97 -8.17
CA LEU A 65 1.68 8.72 -6.94
C LEU A 65 1.99 7.24 -6.75
N GLY A 66 1.09 6.33 -7.16
CA GLY A 66 1.34 4.89 -7.20
C GLY A 66 2.46 4.52 -8.18
N ILE A 67 2.44 5.07 -9.40
CA ILE A 67 3.51 4.87 -10.40
C ILE A 67 4.85 5.40 -9.87
N LEU A 68 4.84 6.60 -9.27
CA LEU A 68 6.03 7.19 -8.65
C LEU A 68 6.58 6.30 -7.52
N SER A 69 5.71 5.82 -6.64
CA SER A 69 6.09 4.92 -5.55
C SER A 69 6.70 3.62 -6.09
N ALA A 70 6.09 3.01 -7.11
CA ALA A 70 6.63 1.80 -7.75
C ALA A 70 8.01 2.03 -8.39
N ALA A 71 8.21 3.18 -9.04
CA ALA A 71 9.51 3.55 -9.59
C ALA A 71 10.57 3.72 -8.50
N LEU A 72 10.23 4.39 -7.39
CA LEU A 72 11.13 4.56 -6.25
C LEU A 72 11.48 3.22 -5.61
N SER A 73 10.50 2.33 -5.42
CA SER A 73 10.73 0.98 -4.90
C SER A 73 11.66 0.17 -5.80
N MET A 74 11.55 0.29 -7.12
CA MET A 74 12.47 -0.35 -8.06
C MET A 74 13.90 0.17 -7.89
N VAL A 75 14.08 1.50 -7.81
CA VAL A 75 15.41 2.11 -7.66
C VAL A 75 16.08 1.70 -6.34
N VAL A 76 15.34 1.67 -5.23
CA VAL A 76 15.85 1.24 -3.92
C VAL A 76 16.11 -0.26 -3.89
N GLY A 77 15.30 -1.05 -4.59
CA GLY A 77 15.38 -2.51 -4.59
C GLY A 77 16.52 -3.09 -5.42
N VAL A 78 17.19 -2.33 -6.29
CA VAL A 78 18.21 -2.85 -7.19
C VAL A 78 19.60 -2.84 -6.53
N PRO A 79 20.25 -4.01 -6.32
CA PRO A 79 21.51 -4.13 -5.58
C PRO A 79 22.74 -3.53 -6.27
N THR A 80 22.60 -3.03 -7.51
CA THR A 80 23.72 -2.53 -8.32
C THR A 80 23.99 -1.04 -8.14
N ILE A 81 23.09 -0.29 -7.50
CA ILE A 81 23.27 1.16 -7.30
C ILE A 81 23.86 1.37 -5.91
N SER A 82 25.15 1.73 -5.85
CA SER A 82 25.78 2.21 -4.62
C SER A 82 25.19 3.56 -4.24
N LEU A 83 24.09 3.55 -3.49
CA LEU A 83 23.50 4.74 -2.92
C LEU A 83 24.25 5.08 -1.64
N THR A 84 24.82 6.28 -1.56
CA THR A 84 25.35 6.82 -0.30
C THR A 84 24.26 6.83 0.76
N ASP A 85 24.60 6.56 2.03
CA ASP A 85 23.74 6.65 3.21
C ASP A 85 22.70 7.79 3.15
N THR A 86 23.14 9.01 2.80
CA THR A 86 22.26 10.19 2.70
C THR A 86 21.20 10.08 1.61
N VAL A 87 21.56 9.51 0.45
CA VAL A 87 20.65 9.34 -0.69
C VAL A 87 19.67 8.21 -0.40
N SER A 88 20.13 7.13 0.22
CA SER A 88 19.27 6.02 0.66
C SER A 88 18.21 6.51 1.67
N TRP A 89 18.64 7.27 2.67
CA TRP A 89 17.75 7.87 3.66
C TRP A 89 16.72 8.84 3.04
N MET A 90 17.17 9.69 2.11
CA MET A 90 16.30 10.61 1.40
C MET A 90 15.27 9.85 0.55
N MET A 91 15.69 8.83 -0.19
CA MET A 91 14.77 8.02 -1.01
C MET A 91 13.78 7.23 -0.15
N PHE A 92 14.22 6.66 0.97
CA PHE A 92 13.33 5.99 1.92
C PHE A 92 12.28 6.97 2.47
N THR A 93 12.71 8.17 2.87
CA THR A 93 11.81 9.22 3.37
C THR A 93 10.80 9.63 2.30
N VAL A 94 11.25 9.86 1.06
CA VAL A 94 10.38 10.25 -0.06
C VAL A 94 9.40 9.12 -0.40
N TRP A 95 9.85 7.88 -0.47
CA TRP A 95 9.00 6.71 -0.73
C TRP A 95 7.92 6.56 0.35
N TYR A 96 8.30 6.70 1.63
CA TYR A 96 7.38 6.61 2.74
C TYR A 96 6.33 7.73 2.70
N LEU A 97 6.75 8.98 2.55
CA LEU A 97 5.85 10.14 2.48
C LEU A 97 4.90 10.03 1.27
N THR A 98 5.41 9.59 0.13
CA THR A 98 4.61 9.37 -1.08
C THR A 98 3.55 8.30 -0.83
N SER A 99 3.91 7.21 -0.15
CA SER A 99 2.99 6.12 0.19
C SER A 99 1.93 6.57 1.20
N LEU A 100 2.31 7.32 2.24
CA LEU A 100 1.38 7.89 3.22
C LEU A 100 0.32 8.77 2.55
N VAL A 101 0.75 9.66 1.64
CA VAL A 101 -0.18 10.52 0.89
C VAL A 101 -1.09 9.68 -0.02
N ALA A 102 -0.56 8.65 -0.68
CA ALA A 102 -1.35 7.76 -1.53
C ALA A 102 -2.44 7.01 -0.74
N PHE A 103 -2.10 6.43 0.42
CA PHE A 103 -3.06 5.76 1.30
C PHE A 103 -4.12 6.72 1.83
N ALA A 104 -3.73 7.92 2.27
CA ALA A 104 -4.68 8.92 2.73
C ALA A 104 -5.70 9.28 1.65
N MET A 105 -5.27 9.49 0.40
CA MET A 105 -6.18 9.74 -0.72
C MET A 105 -7.09 8.54 -1.03
N LEU A 106 -6.58 7.32 -1.00
CA LEU A 106 -7.39 6.10 -1.16
C LEU A 106 -8.50 6.03 -0.10
N TRP A 107 -8.18 6.36 1.15
CA TRP A 107 -9.16 6.39 2.23
C TRP A 107 -10.21 7.48 2.02
N VAL A 108 -9.81 8.66 1.55
CA VAL A 108 -10.77 9.71 1.15
C VAL A 108 -11.71 9.22 0.05
N ILE A 109 -11.20 8.48 -0.95
CA ILE A 109 -12.02 7.87 -2.01
C ILE A 109 -13.02 6.86 -1.41
N ILE A 110 -12.59 6.01 -0.47
CA ILE A 110 -13.48 5.03 0.18
C ILE A 110 -14.54 5.74 1.01
N ILE A 111 -14.17 6.75 1.80
CA ILE A 111 -15.10 7.52 2.64
C ILE A 111 -16.15 8.23 1.78
N THR A 112 -15.73 8.88 0.70
CA THR A 112 -16.66 9.58 -0.21
C THR A 112 -17.63 8.62 -0.89
N ARG A 113 -17.17 7.45 -1.33
CA ARG A 113 -18.01 6.38 -1.90
C ARG A 113 -18.98 5.82 -0.87
N LEU A 114 -18.51 5.52 0.34
CA LEU A 114 -19.34 4.99 1.43
C LEU A 114 -20.40 6.02 1.88
N HIS A 115 -20.03 7.30 1.95
CA HIS A 115 -20.96 8.38 2.22
C HIS A 115 -22.05 8.51 1.16
N ALA A 116 -21.70 8.31 -0.12
CA ALA A 116 -22.70 8.27 -1.20
C ALA A 116 -23.63 7.05 -1.07
N MET A 117 -23.10 5.87 -0.73
CA MET A 117 -23.90 4.65 -0.52
C MET A 117 -24.87 4.78 0.67
N TYR A 118 -24.47 5.46 1.74
CA TYR A 118 -25.31 5.73 2.91
C TYR A 118 -26.25 6.93 2.73
N GLN A 119 -26.60 7.27 1.48
CA GLN A 119 -27.53 8.37 1.16
C GLN A 119 -27.14 9.72 1.80
N ARG A 120 -25.83 9.96 1.96
CA ARG A 120 -25.26 11.16 2.59
C ARG A 120 -25.64 11.37 4.06
N ASP A 121 -25.78 10.29 4.83
CA ASP A 121 -25.93 10.40 6.29
C ASP A 121 -24.66 10.98 6.92
N ARG A 122 -24.81 12.16 7.54
CA ARG A 122 -23.72 12.91 8.17
C ARG A 122 -23.14 12.17 9.38
N LYS A 123 -23.91 11.32 10.06
CA LYS A 123 -23.42 10.60 11.25
C LYS A 123 -22.30 9.63 10.89
N ILE A 124 -22.51 8.89 9.80
CA ILE A 124 -21.54 7.91 9.30
C ILE A 124 -20.32 8.63 8.73
N LEU A 125 -20.52 9.74 8.01
CA LEU A 125 -19.40 10.56 7.55
C LEU A 125 -18.55 11.07 8.72
N ILE A 126 -19.17 11.62 9.77
CA ILE A 126 -18.44 12.11 10.94
C ILE A 126 -17.68 10.96 11.61
N PHE A 127 -18.31 9.81 11.81
CA PHE A 127 -17.65 8.62 12.35
C PHE A 127 -16.42 8.22 11.51
N LEU A 128 -16.59 8.12 10.19
CA LEU A 128 -15.50 7.73 9.29
C LEU A 128 -14.36 8.76 9.28
N VAL A 129 -14.67 10.05 9.21
CA VAL A 129 -13.66 11.11 9.21
C VAL A 129 -12.90 11.16 10.53
N LEU A 130 -13.57 11.01 11.67
CA LEU A 130 -12.93 11.01 12.98
C LEU A 130 -11.92 9.86 13.12
N THR A 131 -12.31 8.64 12.72
CA THR A 131 -11.42 7.49 12.78
C THR A 131 -10.28 7.61 11.76
N PHE A 132 -10.54 8.11 10.55
CA PHE A 132 -9.51 8.42 9.56
C PHE A 132 -8.45 9.38 10.13
N LEU A 133 -8.87 10.47 10.78
CA LEU A 133 -7.96 11.44 11.39
C LEU A 133 -7.17 10.84 12.55
N ALA A 134 -7.80 10.03 13.39
CA ALA A 134 -7.14 9.36 14.51
C ALA A 134 -6.01 8.43 14.02
N ILE A 135 -6.28 7.60 13.01
CA ILE A 135 -5.28 6.66 12.48
C ILE A 135 -4.13 7.41 11.79
N ASN A 136 -4.43 8.41 10.95
CA ASN A 136 -3.38 9.19 10.26
C ASN A 136 -2.51 9.98 11.25
N THR A 137 -3.09 10.46 12.35
CA THR A 137 -2.32 11.14 13.41
C THR A 137 -1.38 10.15 14.11
N PHE A 138 -1.88 8.96 14.44
CA PHE A 138 -1.06 7.91 15.05
C PHE A 138 0.09 7.46 14.14
N ASP A 139 -0.19 7.29 12.84
CA ASP A 139 0.84 6.94 11.85
C ASP A 139 1.90 8.05 11.73
N GLY A 140 1.48 9.31 11.57
CA GLY A 140 2.40 10.45 11.49
C GLY A 140 3.31 10.59 12.72
N VAL A 141 2.80 10.34 13.93
CA VAL A 141 3.61 10.33 15.17
C VAL A 141 4.61 9.18 15.16
N THR A 142 4.18 7.98 14.75
CA THR A 142 5.05 6.80 14.66
C THR A 142 6.23 7.06 13.72
N VAL A 143 5.99 7.72 12.60
CA VAL A 143 7.01 8.10 11.62
C VAL A 143 8.01 9.09 12.20
N LEU A 144 7.53 10.13 12.86
CA LEU A 144 8.39 11.14 13.47
C LEU A 144 9.34 10.49 14.49
N VAL A 145 8.81 9.62 15.35
CA VAL A 145 9.60 8.88 16.34
C VAL A 145 10.62 7.96 15.66
N SER A 146 10.19 7.23 14.62
CA SER A 146 11.04 6.31 13.86
C SER A 146 12.20 7.04 13.17
N THR A 147 11.93 8.21 12.60
CA THR A 147 12.91 9.07 11.93
C THR A 147 13.95 9.61 12.92
N MET A 148 13.53 9.95 14.14
CA MET A 148 14.44 10.46 15.17
C MET A 148 15.34 9.38 15.80
N HIS A 149 14.92 8.12 15.80
CA HIS A 149 15.59 7.02 16.53
C HIS A 149 16.27 5.97 15.65
N SER A 150 16.20 6.11 14.33
CA SER A 150 16.87 5.20 13.41
C SER A 150 18.29 5.67 13.09
N SER A 151 19.21 4.71 13.08
CA SER A 151 20.55 4.87 12.52
C SER A 151 20.66 3.95 11.32
N GLY A 152 20.95 4.50 10.13
CA GLY A 152 21.27 3.71 8.95
C GLY A 152 22.63 3.03 9.12
N GLU A 153 22.69 1.73 8.86
CA GLU A 153 23.93 1.00 8.71
C GLU A 153 24.01 0.47 7.26
N GLU A 154 25.10 0.81 6.57
CA GLU A 154 25.43 0.29 5.25
C GLU A 154 26.01 -1.13 5.41
N LEU A 155 25.33 -2.13 4.84
CA LEU A 155 25.74 -3.53 4.88
C LEU A 155 26.26 -3.94 3.50
N ILE A 156 27.54 -4.33 3.43
CA ILE A 156 28.14 -4.87 2.20
C ILE A 156 28.31 -6.37 2.38
N LEU A 157 27.41 -7.14 1.77
CA LEU A 157 27.39 -8.61 1.85
C LEU A 157 27.87 -9.21 0.54
N SER A 158 29.07 -9.79 0.52
CA SER A 158 29.64 -10.46 -0.66
C SER A 158 29.56 -9.58 -1.94
N GLY A 159 29.87 -8.29 -1.81
CA GLY A 159 29.83 -7.31 -2.92
C GLY A 159 28.43 -6.82 -3.31
N THR A 160 27.37 -7.23 -2.61
CA THR A 160 26.03 -6.64 -2.75
C THR A 160 25.84 -5.52 -1.73
N TYR A 161 25.36 -4.37 -2.20
CA TYR A 161 25.04 -3.22 -1.36
C TYR A 161 23.62 -3.40 -0.80
N GLN A 162 23.49 -3.46 0.52
CA GLN A 162 22.22 -3.51 1.21
C GLN A 162 22.16 -2.38 2.24
N CYS A 163 21.06 -1.62 2.25
CA CYS A 163 20.79 -0.66 3.31
C CYS A 163 19.88 -1.34 4.33
N SER A 164 20.40 -1.60 5.54
CA SER A 164 19.61 -2.15 6.63
C SER A 164 19.38 -1.05 7.67
N ILE A 165 18.14 -0.58 7.77
CA ILE A 165 17.76 0.36 8.83
C ILE A 165 17.61 -0.46 10.11
N GLY A 166 18.51 -0.26 11.07
CA GLY A 166 18.41 -0.88 12.38
C GLY A 166 17.25 -0.27 13.16
N TYR A 167 16.10 -0.94 13.19
CA TYR A 167 14.96 -0.52 14.02
C TYR A 167 15.16 -1.00 15.46
N LYS A 168 15.01 -0.09 16.43
CA LYS A 168 14.89 -0.48 17.83
C LYS A 168 13.62 -1.30 18.02
N ARG A 169 13.63 -2.24 18.98
CA ARG A 169 12.49 -3.13 19.28
C ARG A 169 11.17 -2.36 19.46
N ASP A 170 11.21 -1.20 20.11
CA ASP A 170 10.02 -0.36 20.33
C ASP A 170 9.45 0.23 19.03
N THR A 171 10.32 0.55 18.07
CA THR A 171 9.93 1.06 16.74
C THR A 171 9.22 -0.01 15.91
N LEU A 172 9.68 -1.27 16.00
CA LEU A 172 8.99 -2.40 15.36
C LEU A 172 7.58 -2.60 15.93
N VAL A 173 7.42 -2.49 17.25
CA VAL A 173 6.09 -2.61 17.88
C VAL A 173 5.13 -1.53 17.39
N LEU A 174 5.60 -0.28 17.27
CA LEU A 174 4.79 0.83 16.76
C LEU A 174 4.39 0.62 15.28
N TYR A 175 5.33 0.15 14.46
CA TYR A 175 5.05 -0.20 13.06
C TYR A 175 3.95 -1.27 12.94
N PHE A 176 4.05 -2.36 13.72
CA PHE A 176 3.01 -3.39 13.71
C PHE A 176 1.68 -2.89 14.25
N ALA A 177 1.68 -2.02 15.27
CA ALA A 177 0.46 -1.41 15.78
C ALA A 177 -0.23 -0.56 14.71
N ALA A 178 0.53 0.26 13.97
CA ALA A 178 0.01 1.03 12.85
C ALA A 178 -0.59 0.11 11.78
N TRP A 179 0.16 -0.91 11.36
CA TRP A 179 -0.30 -1.89 10.36
C TRP A 179 -1.61 -2.59 10.77
N ILE A 180 -1.75 -2.99 12.03
CA ILE A 180 -3.01 -3.57 12.55
C ILE A 180 -4.16 -2.57 12.45
N LEU A 181 -3.94 -1.31 12.83
CA LEU A 181 -4.96 -0.26 12.73
C LEU A 181 -5.43 -0.03 11.28
N TYR A 182 -4.51 -0.02 10.32
CA TYR A 182 -4.83 0.03 8.89
C TYR A 182 -5.73 -1.14 8.47
N ASN A 183 -5.37 -2.38 8.85
CA ASN A 183 -6.18 -3.56 8.52
C ASN A 183 -7.57 -3.53 9.18
N VAL A 184 -7.66 -3.11 10.45
CA VAL A 184 -8.94 -2.96 11.16
C VAL A 184 -9.85 -1.96 10.45
N TRP A 185 -9.30 -0.84 9.98
CA TRP A 185 -10.04 0.15 9.22
C TRP A 185 -10.58 -0.40 7.90
N GLU A 186 -9.75 -1.13 7.15
CA GLU A 186 -10.16 -1.75 5.89
C GLU A 186 -11.29 -2.78 6.11
N VAL A 187 -11.20 -3.60 7.16
CA VAL A 187 -12.26 -4.53 7.54
C VAL A 187 -13.55 -3.78 7.92
N LEU A 188 -13.43 -2.70 8.69
CA LEU A 188 -14.56 -1.88 9.10
C LEU A 188 -15.29 -1.28 7.89
N THR A 189 -14.55 -0.68 6.95
CA THR A 189 -15.15 -0.06 5.75
C THR A 189 -15.78 -1.09 4.82
N LEU A 190 -15.17 -2.29 4.67
CA LEU A 190 -15.78 -3.40 3.95
C LEU A 190 -17.09 -3.84 4.62
N CYS A 191 -17.09 -4.05 5.95
CA CYS A 191 -18.28 -4.45 6.68
C CYS A 191 -19.42 -3.46 6.46
N LEU A 192 -19.12 -2.15 6.52
CA LEU A 192 -20.10 -1.10 6.25
C LEU A 192 -20.60 -1.13 4.80
N ALA A 193 -19.71 -1.31 3.82
CA ALA A 193 -20.06 -1.41 2.40
C ALA A 193 -20.96 -2.62 2.11
N VAL A 194 -20.63 -3.79 2.66
CA VAL A 194 -21.45 -5.01 2.54
C VAL A 194 -22.78 -4.85 3.26
N TRP A 195 -22.80 -4.24 4.45
CA TRP A 195 -24.02 -4.01 5.22
C TRP A 195 -25.01 -3.15 4.43
N ILE A 196 -24.58 -2.00 3.93
CA ILE A 196 -25.46 -1.12 3.15
C ILE A 196 -25.90 -1.79 1.85
N ALA A 197 -25.04 -2.61 1.24
CA ALA A 197 -25.41 -3.39 0.08
C ALA A 197 -26.53 -4.38 0.35
N VAL A 198 -26.36 -5.21 1.38
CA VAL A 198 -27.37 -6.20 1.77
C VAL A 198 -28.68 -5.51 2.15
N LYS A 199 -28.62 -4.40 2.88
CA LYS A 199 -29.81 -3.59 3.22
C LYS A 199 -30.51 -3.10 1.95
N HIS A 200 -29.76 -2.49 1.02
CA HIS A 200 -30.32 -1.92 -0.20
C HIS A 200 -30.91 -2.99 -1.12
N PHE A 201 -30.25 -4.13 -1.30
CA PHE A 201 -30.80 -5.26 -2.08
C PHE A 201 -32.07 -5.85 -1.44
N ARG A 202 -32.16 -5.89 -0.11
CA ARG A 202 -33.37 -6.36 0.58
C ARG A 202 -34.55 -5.41 0.36
N GLU A 203 -34.31 -4.10 0.42
CA GLU A 203 -35.32 -3.06 0.16
C GLU A 203 -35.73 -3.01 -1.32
N LEU A 204 -34.76 -3.14 -2.24
CA LEU A 204 -35.00 -3.23 -3.68
C LEU A 204 -35.82 -4.46 -4.07
N ARG A 205 -35.60 -5.60 -3.42
CA ARG A 205 -36.42 -6.81 -3.63
C ARG A 205 -37.89 -6.60 -3.26
N GLN A 206 -38.21 -5.61 -2.44
CA GLN A 206 -39.58 -5.26 -2.07
C GLN A 206 -40.25 -4.26 -3.04
N HIS A 207 -39.50 -3.56 -3.90
CA HIS A 207 -40.03 -2.57 -4.85
C HIS A 207 -39.50 -2.80 -6.28
N SER A 208 -40.38 -3.13 -7.23
CA SER A 208 -40.03 -3.62 -8.58
C SER A 208 -39.41 -2.60 -9.56
N THR A 209 -38.97 -1.42 -9.11
CA THR A 209 -38.67 -0.28 -10.00
C THR A 209 -37.24 0.21 -9.84
N ALA A 210 -36.23 -0.66 -9.96
CA ALA A 210 -34.85 -0.24 -9.65
C ALA A 210 -33.72 -1.03 -10.33
N GLY A 211 -33.88 -1.42 -11.60
CA GLY A 211 -32.82 -2.10 -12.35
C GLY A 211 -31.51 -1.28 -12.45
N ILE A 212 -31.59 -0.02 -12.92
CA ILE A 212 -30.40 0.79 -13.23
C ILE A 212 -29.62 1.21 -11.97
N ILE A 213 -30.31 1.55 -10.88
CA ILE A 213 -29.68 1.92 -9.61
C ILE A 213 -29.03 0.68 -8.96
N GLY A 214 -29.68 -0.47 -9.08
CA GLY A 214 -29.13 -1.76 -8.64
C GLY A 214 -27.84 -2.12 -9.38
N ASP A 215 -27.77 -1.89 -10.69
CA ASP A 215 -26.58 -2.22 -11.51
C ASP A 215 -25.36 -1.37 -11.13
N CYS A 216 -25.52 -0.04 -11.01
CA CYS A 216 -24.42 0.84 -10.60
C CYS A 216 -23.91 0.49 -9.20
N PHE A 217 -24.84 0.22 -8.27
CA PHE A 217 -24.52 -0.18 -6.91
C PHE A 217 -23.80 -1.54 -6.87
N THR A 218 -24.21 -2.50 -7.71
CA THR A 218 -23.56 -3.80 -7.87
C THR A 218 -22.11 -3.65 -8.34
N VAL A 219 -21.87 -2.81 -9.34
CA VAL A 219 -20.51 -2.51 -9.83
C VAL A 219 -19.66 -1.91 -8.72
N LEU A 220 -20.21 -0.94 -7.97
CA LEU A 220 -19.48 -0.28 -6.88
C LEU A 220 -19.05 -1.28 -5.79
N ILE A 221 -19.95 -2.17 -5.36
CA ILE A 221 -19.63 -3.22 -4.38
C ILE A 221 -18.62 -4.22 -4.92
N LYS A 222 -18.78 -4.67 -6.17
CA LYS A 222 -17.82 -5.59 -6.80
C LYS A 222 -16.41 -4.98 -6.78
N THR A 223 -16.27 -3.69 -7.11
CA THR A 223 -14.97 -3.02 -7.06
C THR A 223 -14.42 -2.89 -5.64
N HIS A 224 -15.26 -2.64 -4.63
CA HIS A 224 -14.84 -2.59 -3.23
C HIS A 224 -14.38 -3.95 -2.70
N VAL A 225 -15.12 -5.01 -3.01
CA VAL A 225 -14.76 -6.38 -2.61
C VAL A 225 -13.47 -6.83 -3.29
N LEU A 226 -13.30 -6.53 -4.58
CA LEU A 226 -12.05 -6.82 -5.29
C LEU A 226 -10.87 -6.06 -4.72
N TYR A 227 -11.03 -4.76 -4.42
CA TYR A 227 -10.00 -3.97 -3.75
C TYR A 227 -9.62 -4.59 -2.39
N PHE A 228 -10.60 -4.92 -1.55
CA PHE A 228 -10.34 -5.52 -0.24
C PHE A 228 -9.68 -6.89 -0.34
N ALA A 229 -10.11 -7.73 -1.29
CA ALA A 229 -9.49 -9.03 -1.53
C ALA A 229 -8.01 -8.90 -1.94
N SER A 230 -7.71 -7.95 -2.83
CA SER A 230 -6.33 -7.61 -3.21
C SER A 230 -5.53 -7.10 -2.02
N PHE A 231 -6.11 -6.20 -1.21
CA PHE A 231 -5.47 -5.66 -0.01
C PHE A 231 -5.14 -6.77 1.00
N VAL A 232 -6.09 -7.66 1.31
CA VAL A 232 -5.86 -8.79 2.23
C VAL A 232 -4.79 -9.73 1.69
N ALA A 233 -4.80 -10.03 0.39
CA ALA A 233 -3.77 -10.88 -0.21
C ALA A 233 -2.36 -10.28 -0.04
N VAL A 234 -2.21 -8.97 -0.26
CA VAL A 234 -0.95 -8.24 -0.06
C VAL A 234 -0.56 -8.23 1.42
N SER A 235 -1.47 -7.86 2.32
CA SER A 235 -1.24 -7.86 3.77
C SER A 235 -0.83 -9.23 4.30
N CYS A 236 -1.46 -10.31 3.84
CA CYS A 236 -1.09 -11.67 4.23
C CYS A 236 0.30 -12.05 3.68
N PHE A 237 0.62 -11.66 2.45
CA PHE A 237 1.94 -11.91 1.88
C PHE A 237 3.04 -11.18 2.67
N GLU A 238 2.85 -9.90 2.97
CA GLU A 238 3.78 -9.12 3.81
C GLU A 238 3.95 -9.74 5.19
N PHE A 239 2.84 -10.12 5.84
CA PHE A 239 2.88 -10.77 7.15
C PHE A 239 3.69 -12.08 7.12
N VAL A 240 3.47 -12.92 6.10
CA VAL A 240 4.19 -14.19 5.93
C VAL A 240 5.69 -13.95 5.70
N VAL A 241 6.05 -12.98 4.85
CA VAL A 241 7.46 -12.64 4.58
C VAL A 241 8.15 -12.13 5.85
N GLN A 242 7.47 -11.32 6.65
CA GLN A 242 8.06 -10.67 7.82
C GLN A 242 8.11 -11.57 9.07
N PHE A 243 7.17 -12.51 9.22
CA PHE A 243 7.07 -13.36 10.42
C PHE A 243 7.45 -14.83 10.21
N SER A 244 7.69 -15.30 8.98
CA SER A 244 8.07 -16.69 8.75
C SER A 244 9.60 -16.84 8.64
N PRO A 245 10.32 -17.19 9.74
CA PRO A 245 11.73 -17.58 9.65
C PRO A 245 11.92 -18.77 8.70
N THR A 246 10.88 -19.61 8.58
CA THR A 246 10.80 -20.73 7.66
C THR A 246 10.71 -20.32 6.19
N VAL A 247 10.06 -19.23 5.77
CA VAL A 247 10.02 -18.88 4.32
C VAL A 247 11.39 -18.40 3.83
N CYS A 248 12.14 -17.68 4.68
CA CYS A 248 13.54 -17.33 4.40
C CYS A 248 14.41 -18.59 4.24
N GLN A 249 14.15 -19.63 5.04
CA GLN A 249 14.82 -20.93 4.92
C GLN A 249 14.30 -21.80 3.76
N SER A 250 13.00 -21.80 3.46
CA SER A 250 12.36 -22.65 2.44
C SER A 250 12.77 -22.26 1.02
N PHE A 251 13.00 -20.96 0.76
CA PHE A 251 13.63 -20.54 -0.51
C PHE A 251 15.06 -21.05 -0.66
N THR A 252 15.73 -21.42 0.43
CA THR A 252 17.08 -22.01 0.40
C THR A 252 17.03 -23.49 0.02
N TYR A 253 15.98 -24.22 0.43
CA TYR A 253 15.83 -25.66 0.14
C TYR A 253 15.26 -25.99 -1.25
N LEU A 254 14.66 -25.01 -1.95
CA LEU A 254 14.14 -25.23 -3.31
C LEU A 254 15.24 -25.17 -4.39
N TYR A 255 16.47 -24.82 -4.02
CA TYR A 255 17.64 -24.71 -4.90
C TYR A 255 18.85 -25.54 -4.42
N MET A 256 18.61 -26.51 -3.54
CA MET A 256 19.59 -27.56 -3.18
C MET A 256 19.08 -28.91 -3.69
#